data_AF-A0A2J4XY32-F1
#
_entry.id   AF-A0A2J4XY32-F1
#
_cell.length_a   1.000
_cell.length_b   1.000
_cell.length_c   1.000
_cell.angle_alpha   90.00
_cell.angle_beta   90.00
_cell.angle_gamma   90.00
#
_symmetry.space_group_name_H-M   'P 1'
#
loop_
_entity.id
_entity.type
_entity.pdbx_description
1 polymer ?
#
loop_
_entity_poly.entity_id
_entity_poly.type
_entity_poly.pdbx_seq_one_letter_code
_entity_poly.pdbx_strand_id
1 'polypeptide(L)'
;GAVASGQQQKKMANYQAAQAEADAEASKAAAKVEAERIRKAGRQQASAANAALAASGVETGEGTALRVTSGITGDAEQDAYQTILNGVNSSNRLQAQAQADRISGSNAATAGNISAGSSLLSAGGTAYSGWKKAKTGKYGLYAE
;
A
#
# COMPACT_ATOMS: atom_id res chain seq x y z
N GLY A 1 11.07 25.52 -14.34
CA GLY A 1 9.65 25.10 -14.32
C GLY A 1 9.54 23.60 -14.13
N ALA A 2 9.76 22.81 -15.19
CA ALA A 2 9.47 21.37 -15.23
C ALA A 2 10.29 20.48 -14.27
N VAL A 3 11.57 20.81 -14.01
CA VAL A 3 12.40 20.07 -13.03
C VAL A 3 11.92 20.29 -11.59
N ALA A 4 11.55 21.52 -11.25
CA ALA A 4 11.03 21.84 -9.92
C ALA A 4 9.67 21.18 -9.66
N SER A 5 8.78 21.14 -10.67
CA SER A 5 7.49 20.46 -10.56
C SER A 5 7.64 18.93 -10.43
N GLY A 6 8.60 18.32 -11.13
CA GLY A 6 8.88 16.89 -11.01
C GLY A 6 9.42 16.49 -9.63
N GLN A 7 10.30 17.31 -9.06
CA GLN A 7 10.80 17.09 -7.69
C GLN A 7 9.69 17.25 -6.63
N GLN A 8 8.78 18.21 -6.83
CA GLN A 8 7.61 18.38 -5.97
C GLN A 8 6.68 17.15 -6.04
N GLN A 9 6.41 16.64 -7.24
CA GLN A 9 5.61 15.42 -7.44
C GLN A 9 6.25 14.20 -6.77
N LYS A 10 7.58 14.04 -6.87
CA LYS A 10 8.31 12.98 -6.17
C LYS A 10 8.16 13.08 -4.65
N LYS A 11 8.27 14.28 -4.08
CA LYS A 11 8.07 14.49 -2.63
C LYS A 11 6.65 14.13 -2.19
N MET A 12 5.64 14.55 -2.95
CA MET A 12 4.24 14.22 -2.66
C MET A 12 3.97 12.73 -2.76
N ALA A 13 4.49 12.07 -3.79
CA ALA A 13 4.39 10.62 -3.95
C ALA A 13 5.07 9.85 -2.81
N ASN A 14 6.25 10.29 -2.38
CA ASN A 14 6.93 9.70 -1.23
C ASN A 14 6.16 9.90 0.08
N TYR A 15 5.51 11.05 0.25
CA TYR A 15 4.65 11.32 1.40
C TYR A 15 3.43 10.39 1.42
N GLN A 16 2.74 10.25 0.28
CA GLN A 16 1.61 9.32 0.13
C GLN A 16 2.04 7.87 0.38
N ALA A 17 3.20 7.47 -0.12
CA ALA A 17 3.77 6.16 0.14
C ALA A 17 4.05 5.92 1.63
N ALA A 18 4.64 6.89 2.32
CA ALA A 18 4.90 6.79 3.77
C ALA A 18 3.59 6.71 4.57
N GLN A 19 2.57 7.46 4.16
CA GLN A 19 1.25 7.40 4.77
C GLN A 19 0.60 6.01 4.56
N ALA A 20 0.63 5.49 3.34
CA ALA A 20 0.12 4.15 3.04
C ALA A 20 0.87 3.04 3.81
N GLU A 21 2.18 3.18 4.01
CA GLU A 21 2.95 2.26 4.86
C GLU A 21 2.54 2.34 6.34
N ALA A 22 2.34 3.54 6.87
CA ALA A 22 1.85 3.72 8.25
C ALA A 22 0.45 3.10 8.43
N ASP A 23 -0.46 3.31 7.48
CA ASP A 23 -1.79 2.71 7.48
C ASP A 23 -1.75 1.17 7.36
N ALA A 24 -0.78 0.65 6.59
CA ALA A 24 -0.54 -0.79 6.46
C ALA A 24 -0.12 -1.40 7.80
N GLU A 25 0.82 -0.77 8.49
CA GLU A 25 1.29 -1.21 9.80
C GLU A 25 0.19 -1.10 10.87
N ALA A 26 -0.56 -0.01 10.87
CA ALA A 26 -1.73 0.17 11.74
C ALA A 26 -2.78 -0.93 11.50
N SER A 27 -3.09 -1.25 10.25
CA SER A 27 -4.03 -2.32 9.89
C SER A 27 -3.57 -3.69 10.42
N LYS A 28 -2.27 -3.98 10.29
CA LYS A 28 -1.67 -5.22 10.80
C LYS A 28 -1.69 -5.27 12.34
N ALA A 29 -1.38 -4.16 13.00
CA ALA A 29 -1.42 -4.06 14.45
C ALA A 29 -2.84 -4.22 15.00
N ALA A 30 -3.81 -3.51 14.42
CA ALA A 30 -5.22 -3.62 14.79
C ALA A 30 -5.75 -5.06 14.63
N ALA A 31 -5.41 -5.72 13.51
CA ALA A 31 -5.79 -7.11 13.29
C ALA A 31 -5.20 -8.08 14.32
N LYS A 32 -3.96 -7.85 14.78
CA LYS A 32 -3.36 -8.66 15.86
C LYS A 32 -4.09 -8.48 17.19
N VAL A 33 -4.38 -7.24 17.57
CA VAL A 33 -5.11 -6.93 18.81
C VAL A 33 -6.51 -7.56 18.79
N GLU A 34 -7.20 -7.46 17.66
CA GLU A 34 -8.53 -8.07 17.51
C GLU A 34 -8.46 -9.61 17.54
N ALA A 35 -7.47 -10.21 16.90
CA ALA A 35 -7.24 -11.65 16.97
C ALA A 35 -6.96 -12.13 18.41
N GLU A 36 -6.20 -11.38 19.20
CA GLU A 36 -6.00 -11.68 20.63
C GLU A 36 -7.30 -11.57 21.42
N ARG A 37 -8.14 -10.58 21.11
CA ARG A 37 -9.47 -10.42 21.71
C ARG A 37 -10.37 -11.61 21.41
N ILE A 38 -10.39 -12.08 20.16
CA ILE A 38 -11.15 -13.26 19.73
C ILE A 38 -10.68 -14.50 20.49
N ARG A 39 -9.36 -14.76 20.53
CA ARG A 39 -8.80 -15.90 21.30
C ARG A 39 -9.19 -15.84 22.77
N LYS A 40 -9.15 -14.65 23.39
CA LYS A 40 -9.54 -14.47 24.78
C LYS A 40 -11.03 -14.77 24.99
N ALA A 41 -11.89 -14.28 24.10
CA ALA A 41 -13.32 -14.55 24.14
C ALA A 41 -13.62 -16.06 23.99
N GLY A 42 -12.97 -16.74 23.05
CA GLY A 42 -13.08 -18.19 22.87
C GLY A 42 -12.70 -18.97 24.13
N ARG A 43 -11.57 -18.63 24.77
CA ARG A 43 -11.18 -19.25 26.05
C ARG A 43 -12.19 -19.01 27.17
N GLN A 44 -12.74 -17.80 27.25
CA GLN A 44 -13.78 -17.47 28.24
C GLN A 44 -15.05 -18.27 27.99
N GLN A 45 -15.48 -18.40 26.73
CA GLN A 45 -16.66 -19.17 26.36
C GLN A 45 -16.47 -20.67 26.58
N ALA A 46 -15.29 -21.21 26.27
CA ALA A 46 -14.95 -22.60 26.59
C ALA A 46 -14.97 -22.85 28.10
N SER A 47 -14.44 -21.91 28.89
CA SER A 47 -14.46 -22.00 30.36
C SER A 47 -15.89 -21.95 30.92
N ALA A 48 -16.73 -21.06 30.39
CA ALA A 48 -18.14 -20.95 30.76
C ALA A 48 -18.93 -22.21 30.37
N ALA A 49 -18.68 -22.77 29.18
CA ALA A 49 -19.28 -24.02 28.73
C ALA A 49 -18.88 -25.19 29.64
N ASN A 50 -17.61 -25.29 30.00
CA ASN A 50 -17.13 -26.32 30.93
C ASN A 50 -17.77 -26.17 32.31
N ALA A 51 -17.84 -24.94 32.86
CA ALA A 51 -18.49 -24.68 34.13
C ALA A 51 -20.00 -25.01 34.11
N ALA A 52 -20.70 -24.69 33.02
CA ALA A 52 -22.11 -25.02 32.85
C ALA A 52 -22.35 -26.53 32.76
N LEU A 53 -21.48 -27.26 32.04
CA LEU A 53 -21.53 -28.72 31.97
C LEU A 53 -21.30 -29.34 33.36
N ALA A 54 -20.28 -28.89 34.08
CA ALA A 54 -20.01 -29.32 35.45
C ALA A 54 -21.16 -29.02 36.42
N ALA A 55 -21.79 -27.85 36.32
CA ALA A 55 -22.93 -27.45 37.15
C ALA A 55 -24.22 -28.21 36.81
N SER A 56 -24.39 -28.66 35.56
CA SER A 56 -25.59 -29.37 35.13
C SER A 56 -25.72 -30.78 35.72
N GLY A 57 -24.65 -31.31 36.33
CA GLY A 57 -24.62 -32.68 36.87
C GLY A 57 -24.83 -33.77 35.80
N VAL A 58 -24.95 -33.38 34.53
CA VAL A 58 -25.03 -34.32 33.41
C VAL A 58 -23.64 -34.89 33.24
N GLU A 59 -23.51 -36.19 33.38
CA GLU A 59 -22.33 -36.97 32.99
C GLU A 59 -22.22 -36.93 31.46
N THR A 60 -21.99 -35.73 30.90
CA THR A 60 -21.51 -35.61 29.53
C THR A 60 -20.10 -36.19 29.59
N GLY A 61 -19.97 -37.49 29.31
CA GLY A 61 -18.70 -38.21 29.42
C GLY A 61 -17.56 -37.37 28.83
N GLU A 62 -16.36 -37.44 29.44
CA GLU A 62 -15.23 -36.53 29.20
C GLU A 62 -15.05 -36.11 27.73
N GLY A 63 -15.29 -37.01 26.78
CA GLY A 63 -15.22 -36.75 25.34
C GLY A 63 -16.20 -35.71 24.78
N THR A 64 -17.39 -35.50 25.35
CA THR A 64 -18.36 -34.50 24.85
C THR A 64 -18.02 -33.10 25.35
N ALA A 65 -17.69 -32.95 26.64
CA ALA A 65 -17.22 -31.68 27.20
C ALA A 65 -15.92 -31.21 26.54
N LEU A 66 -14.99 -32.15 26.32
CA LEU A 66 -13.74 -31.87 25.61
C LEU A 66 -13.98 -31.44 24.16
N ARG A 67 -14.90 -32.10 23.43
CA ARG A 67 -15.21 -31.74 22.03
C ARG A 67 -15.85 -30.36 21.90
N VAL A 68 -16.76 -29.99 22.81
CA VAL A 68 -17.40 -28.66 22.81
C VAL A 68 -16.37 -27.57 23.08
N THR A 69 -15.54 -27.75 24.11
CA THR A 69 -14.51 -26.76 24.46
C THR A 69 -13.41 -26.66 23.40
N SER A 70 -13.01 -27.79 22.79
CA SER A 70 -12.08 -27.80 21.67
C SER A 70 -12.68 -27.14 20.42
N GLY A 71 -13.98 -27.34 20.16
CA GLY A 71 -14.69 -26.68 19.06
C GLY A 71 -14.70 -25.17 19.23
N ILE A 72 -15.13 -24.67 20.39
CA ILE A 72 -15.14 -23.23 20.71
C ILE A 72 -13.75 -22.61 20.57
N THR A 73 -12.72 -23.29 21.08
CA THR A 73 -11.34 -22.80 20.99
C THR A 73 -10.82 -22.84 19.54
N GLY A 74 -11.15 -23.90 18.80
CA GLY A 74 -10.80 -24.04 17.39
C GLY A 74 -11.44 -22.98 16.51
N ASP A 75 -12.73 -22.72 16.69
CA ASP A 75 -13.47 -21.68 15.96
C ASP A 75 -12.89 -20.29 16.26
N ALA A 76 -12.60 -20.00 17.54
CA ALA A 76 -11.96 -18.74 17.92
C ALA A 76 -10.55 -18.57 17.34
N GLU A 77 -9.76 -19.64 17.26
CA GLU A 77 -8.45 -19.59 16.59
C GLU A 77 -8.59 -19.39 15.08
N GLN A 78 -9.59 -20.01 14.44
CA GLN A 78 -9.88 -19.81 13.03
C GLN A 78 -10.28 -18.37 12.73
N ASP A 79 -11.16 -17.78 13.55
CA ASP A 79 -11.58 -16.38 13.43
C ASP A 79 -10.42 -15.42 13.67
N ALA A 80 -9.58 -15.70 14.68
CA ALA A 80 -8.38 -14.94 14.96
C ALA A 80 -7.39 -14.99 13.79
N TYR A 81 -7.18 -16.17 13.20
CA TYR A 81 -6.33 -16.35 12.03
C TYR A 81 -6.88 -15.60 10.80
N GLN A 82 -8.18 -15.72 10.54
CA GLN A 82 -8.84 -15.01 9.45
C GLN A 82 -8.73 -13.49 9.62
N THR A 83 -8.85 -13.00 10.86
CA THR A 83 -8.67 -11.58 11.20
C THR A 83 -7.25 -11.11 10.88
N ILE A 84 -6.23 -11.86 11.31
CA ILE A 84 -4.83 -11.56 10.99
C ILE A 84 -4.62 -11.57 9.47
N LEU A 85 -5.13 -12.59 8.78
CA LEU A 85 -4.98 -12.74 7.34
C LEU A 85 -5.59 -11.56 6.57
N ASN A 86 -6.79 -11.13 6.95
CA ASN A 86 -7.47 -9.97 6.38
C ASN A 86 -6.66 -8.68 6.62
N GLY A 87 -6.09 -8.51 7.81
CA GLY A 87 -5.21 -7.38 8.14
C GLY A 87 -3.91 -7.39 7.32
N VAL A 88 -3.28 -8.56 7.17
CA VAL A 88 -2.07 -8.73 6.35
C VAL A 88 -2.37 -8.47 4.87
N ASN A 89 -3.48 -8.98 4.34
CA ASN A 89 -3.88 -8.72 2.95
C ASN A 89 -4.12 -7.23 2.70
N SER A 90 -4.79 -6.55 3.62
CA SER A 90 -5.01 -5.10 3.55
C SER A 90 -3.69 -4.32 3.61
N SER A 91 -2.78 -4.72 4.51
CA SER A 91 -1.42 -4.19 4.61
C SER A 91 -0.64 -4.38 3.30
N ASN A 92 -0.66 -5.57 2.71
CA ASN A 92 0.05 -5.87 1.47
C ASN A 92 -0.46 -5.00 0.31
N ARG A 93 -1.77 -4.77 0.23
CA ARG A 93 -2.36 -3.86 -0.77
C ARG A 93 -1.88 -2.43 -0.58
N LEU A 94 -1.85 -1.93 0.65
CA LEU A 94 -1.36 -0.58 0.97
C LEU A 94 0.14 -0.43 0.67
N GLN A 95 0.95 -1.45 0.97
CA GLN A 95 2.37 -1.46 0.60
C GLN A 95 2.58 -1.49 -0.91
N ALA A 96 1.76 -2.24 -1.66
CA ALA A 96 1.79 -2.24 -3.11
C ALA A 96 1.44 -0.84 -3.68
N GLN A 97 0.44 -0.17 -3.10
CA GLN A 97 0.11 1.22 -3.46
C GLN A 97 1.27 2.16 -3.17
N ALA A 98 1.91 2.06 -2.00
CA ALA A 98 3.08 2.87 -1.64
C ALA A 98 4.24 2.69 -2.62
N GLN A 99 4.50 1.45 -3.07
CA GLN A 99 5.50 1.19 -4.12
C GLN A 99 5.10 1.81 -5.45
N ALA A 100 3.84 1.69 -5.86
CA ALA A 100 3.33 2.30 -7.07
C ALA A 100 3.46 3.83 -7.05
N ASP A 101 3.14 4.48 -5.92
CA ASP A 101 3.26 5.92 -5.74
C ASP A 101 4.72 6.35 -5.89
N ARG A 102 5.67 5.67 -5.24
CA ARG A 102 7.12 5.93 -5.38
C ARG A 102 7.61 5.81 -6.83
N ILE A 103 7.16 4.78 -7.55
CA ILE A 103 7.51 4.56 -8.96
C ILE A 103 6.93 5.69 -9.81
N SER A 104 5.65 6.02 -9.63
CA SER A 104 4.97 7.11 -10.33
C SER A 104 5.67 8.45 -10.12
N GLY A 105 6.01 8.79 -8.87
CA GLY A 105 6.75 10.01 -8.54
C GLY A 105 8.15 10.05 -9.15
N SER A 106 8.85 8.91 -9.21
CA SER A 106 10.17 8.81 -9.83
C SER A 106 10.10 8.95 -11.36
N ASN A 107 9.08 8.36 -11.98
CA ASN A 107 8.81 8.50 -13.41
C ASN A 107 8.42 9.94 -13.78
N ALA A 108 7.58 10.60 -12.97
CA ALA A 108 7.20 11.99 -13.17
C ALA A 108 8.40 12.95 -13.07
N ALA A 109 9.28 12.74 -12.09
CA ALA A 109 10.52 13.51 -11.97
C ALA A 109 11.45 13.31 -13.18
N THR A 110 11.55 12.07 -13.68
CA THR A 110 12.38 11.73 -14.85
C THR A 110 11.79 12.31 -16.13
N ALA A 111 10.48 12.19 -16.35
CA ALA A 111 9.78 12.79 -17.48
C ALA A 111 9.85 14.33 -17.45
N GLY A 112 9.76 14.95 -16.27
CA GLY A 112 9.97 16.38 -16.07
C GLY A 112 11.39 16.82 -16.46
N ASN A 113 12.40 16.01 -16.14
CA ASN A 113 13.79 16.27 -16.54
C ASN A 113 14.03 16.08 -18.04
N ILE A 114 13.47 15.01 -18.65
CA ILE A 114 13.60 14.74 -20.08
C ILE A 114 12.87 15.81 -20.90
N SER A 115 11.65 16.18 -20.52
CA SER A 115 10.91 17.26 -21.21
C SER A 115 11.58 18.62 -21.05
N ALA A 116 12.17 18.91 -19.88
CA ALA A 116 12.97 20.13 -19.70
C ALA A 116 14.23 20.14 -20.57
N GLY A 117 14.96 19.02 -20.63
CA GLY A 117 16.18 18.87 -21.42
C GLY A 117 15.92 18.84 -22.93
N SER A 118 14.86 18.16 -23.38
CA SER A 118 14.45 18.14 -24.78
C SER A 118 13.85 19.48 -25.21
N SER A 119 13.12 20.19 -24.33
CA SER A 119 12.64 21.55 -24.61
C SER A 119 13.79 22.55 -24.71
N LEU A 120 14.84 22.42 -23.89
CA LEU A 120 16.07 23.21 -24.01
C LEU A 120 16.85 22.89 -25.30
N LEU A 121 16.96 21.61 -25.65
CA LEU A 121 17.69 21.17 -26.84
C LEU A 121 16.94 21.51 -28.14
N SER A 122 15.62 21.35 -28.16
CA SER A 122 14.76 21.75 -29.29
C SER A 122 14.66 23.27 -29.41
N ALA A 123 14.52 24.02 -28.31
CA ALA A 123 14.60 25.49 -28.35
C ALA A 123 15.98 25.96 -28.83
N GLY A 124 17.07 25.33 -28.38
CA GLY A 124 18.42 25.59 -28.88
C GLY A 124 18.60 25.24 -30.36
N GLY A 125 18.03 24.12 -30.82
CA GLY A 125 18.03 23.70 -32.23
C GLY A 125 17.19 24.59 -33.14
N THR A 126 16.02 25.04 -32.68
CA THR A 126 15.15 25.99 -33.40
C THR A 126 15.75 27.39 -33.42
N ALA A 127 16.38 27.85 -32.33
CA ALA A 127 17.10 29.12 -32.32
C ALA A 127 18.35 29.09 -33.22
N TYR A 128 19.12 28.00 -33.18
CA TYR A 128 20.30 27.81 -34.03
C TYR A 128 19.96 27.67 -35.51
N SER A 129 18.95 26.86 -35.85
CA SER A 129 18.48 26.72 -37.23
C SER A 129 17.78 27.99 -37.72
N GLY A 130 17.04 28.68 -36.86
CA GLY A 130 16.42 29.97 -37.15
C GLY A 130 17.46 31.04 -37.48
N TRP A 131 18.55 31.13 -36.71
CA TRP A 131 19.63 32.09 -36.98
C TRP A 131 20.41 31.74 -38.25
N LYS A 132 20.64 30.45 -38.54
CA LYS A 132 21.21 30.02 -39.83
C LYS A 132 20.29 30.34 -41.00
N LYS A 133 18.99 30.07 -40.89
CA LYS A 133 17.99 30.33 -41.94
C LYS A 133 17.82 31.84 -42.19
N ALA A 134 17.87 32.66 -41.14
CA ALA A 134 17.89 34.12 -41.25
C ALA A 134 19.20 34.66 -41.87
N LYS A 135 20.34 34.00 -41.64
CA LYS A 135 21.62 34.37 -42.25
C LYS A 135 21.66 34.01 -43.74
N THR A 136 21.06 32.88 -44.15
CA THR A 136 20.88 32.49 -45.55
C THR A 136 19.87 33.39 -46.27
N GLY A 137 18.78 33.81 -45.61
CA GLY A 137 17.81 34.74 -46.21
C GLY A 137 18.31 36.18 -46.40
N LYS A 138 19.37 36.59 -45.68
CA LYS A 138 19.90 37.97 -45.73
C LYS A 138 21.10 38.14 -46.67
N TYR A 139 21.67 37.05 -47.22
CA TYR A 139 22.84 37.09 -48.11
C TYR A 139 22.74 36.06 -49.26
N GLY A 140 21.86 36.30 -50.24
CA GLY A 140 21.83 35.57 -51.53
C GLY A 140 21.31 34.13 -51.46
N LEU A 141 20.49 33.62 -52.37
CA LEU A 141 20.24 33.95 -53.76
C LEU A 141 18.77 33.61 -54.06
N TYR A 142 18.15 34.43 -54.89
CA TYR A 142 17.08 33.98 -55.76
C TYR A 142 17.62 32.83 -56.61
N ALA A 143 17.00 31.67 -56.54
CA ALA A 143 17.05 30.69 -57.60
C ALA A 143 15.66 30.04 -57.65
N GLU A 144 15.04 30.16 -58.81
CA GLU A 144 13.85 29.43 -59.25
C GLU A 144 13.99 27.92 -59.05
#